data_AF-A0A1C5H2K6-F1
#
_entry.id   AF-A0A1C5H2K6-F1
#
_cell.length_a   1.000
_cell.length_b   1.000
_cell.length_c   1.000
_cell.angle_alpha   90.00
_cell.angle_beta   90.00
_cell.angle_gamma   90.00
#
_symmetry.space_group_name_H-M   'P 1'
#
loop_
_entity.id
_entity.type
_entity.pdbx_description
1 polymer ?
#
loop_
_entity_poly.entity_id
_entity_poly.type
_entity_poly.pdbx_seq_one_letter_code
_entity_poly.pdbx_strand_id
1 'polypeptide(L)'
;MRGDERDLPARAERELKAAGWSPRRRVDVSGWESALAPEGFAMHPPARAFLTEFGGLAVPVSGPGRDYARIGVRLDPTLCLGQKKWFDSLDGSTAGQLYPVGEEYDGHASLAMDVDGTIHMLFNDQVKRVGPGATGLARLLEGEEAPDGS
;
A
#
# COMPACT_ATOMS: atom_id res chain seq x y z
N MET A 1 17.00 -24.19 8.50
CA MET A 1 16.93 -23.19 7.43
C MET A 1 15.73 -22.28 7.71
N ARG A 2 15.92 -21.22 8.50
CA ARG A 2 14.92 -20.16 8.76
C ARG A 2 15.58 -18.87 8.27
N GLY A 3 15.21 -18.39 7.10
CA GLY A 3 15.92 -17.26 6.47
C GLY A 3 15.07 -16.35 5.60
N ASP A 4 13.79 -16.70 5.39
CA ASP A 4 12.91 -15.92 4.53
C ASP A 4 11.68 -15.39 5.29
N GLU A 5 11.66 -15.42 6.62
CA GLU A 5 10.53 -14.85 7.38
C GLU A 5 10.73 -13.33 7.47
N ARG A 6 9.81 -12.56 6.88
CA ARG A 6 9.73 -11.13 7.19
C ARG A 6 9.31 -10.99 8.65
N ASP A 7 9.90 -10.02 9.33
CA ASP A 7 9.45 -9.62 10.67
C ASP A 7 8.10 -8.89 10.58
N LEU A 8 7.03 -9.66 10.50
CA LEU A 8 5.65 -9.20 10.43
C LEU A 8 4.89 -9.68 11.68
N PRO A 9 3.94 -8.90 12.20
CA PRO A 9 3.01 -9.38 13.22
C PRO A 9 2.33 -10.68 12.77
N ALA A 10 2.24 -11.67 13.67
CA ALA A 10 1.77 -13.01 13.32
C ALA A 10 0.35 -13.04 12.72
N ARG A 11 -0.52 -12.09 13.09
CA ARG A 11 -1.85 -11.96 12.51
C ARG A 11 -1.77 -11.41 11.09
N ALA A 12 -1.15 -10.25 10.86
CA ALA A 12 -0.91 -9.72 9.52
C ALA A 12 -0.23 -10.73 8.57
N GLU A 13 0.81 -11.43 9.05
CA GLU A 13 1.51 -12.43 8.25
C GLU A 13 0.58 -13.58 7.83
N ARG A 14 -0.27 -14.07 8.74
CA ARG A 14 -1.26 -15.11 8.44
C ARG A 14 -2.26 -14.64 7.39
N GLU A 15 -2.80 -13.42 7.50
CA GLU A 15 -3.77 -12.91 6.53
C GLU A 15 -3.13 -12.73 5.14
N LEU A 16 -1.87 -12.25 5.09
CA LEU A 16 -1.12 -12.15 3.84
C LEU A 16 -0.89 -13.53 3.20
N LYS A 17 -0.46 -14.52 3.99
CA LYS A 17 -0.29 -15.90 3.50
C LYS A 17 -1.61 -16.49 2.99
N ALA A 18 -2.72 -16.24 3.69
CA ALA A 18 -4.06 -16.66 3.26
C ALA A 18 -4.49 -15.99 1.94
N ALA A 19 -4.06 -14.76 1.69
CA ALA A 19 -4.24 -14.04 0.43
C ALA A 19 -3.26 -14.47 -0.68
N GLY A 20 -2.38 -15.45 -0.44
CA GLY A 20 -1.44 -15.98 -1.43
C GLY A 20 -0.07 -15.31 -1.44
N TRP A 21 0.25 -14.49 -0.43
CA TRP A 21 1.61 -13.97 -0.27
C TRP A 21 2.58 -15.05 0.19
N SER A 22 3.81 -14.98 -0.31
CA SER A 22 4.96 -15.63 0.30
C SER A 22 6.19 -14.73 0.17
N PRO A 23 7.20 -14.86 1.05
CA PRO A 23 8.41 -14.02 0.99
C PRO A 23 9.18 -14.09 -0.33
N ARG A 24 9.05 -15.20 -1.05
CA ARG A 24 9.69 -15.42 -2.37
C ARG A 24 8.82 -15.00 -3.55
N ARG A 25 7.59 -14.54 -3.30
CA ARG A 25 6.67 -14.08 -4.35
C ARG A 25 7.29 -12.89 -5.09
N ARG A 26 7.31 -12.97 -6.42
CA ARG A 26 7.71 -11.89 -7.32
C ARG A 26 6.71 -11.86 -8.47
N VAL A 27 6.03 -10.72 -8.66
CA VAL A 27 5.10 -10.50 -9.77
C VAL A 27 5.68 -9.49 -10.75
N ASP A 28 5.31 -9.64 -12.02
CA ASP A 28 5.62 -8.65 -13.03
C ASP A 28 4.76 -7.40 -12.84
N VAL A 29 5.41 -6.25 -12.76
CA VAL A 29 4.77 -4.94 -12.55
C VAL A 29 4.65 -4.13 -13.84
N SER A 30 5.21 -4.62 -14.95
CA SER A 30 5.30 -3.90 -16.22
C SER A 30 3.93 -3.44 -16.75
N GLY A 31 2.89 -4.25 -16.53
CA GLY A 31 1.52 -3.92 -16.91
C GLY A 31 0.97 -2.72 -16.13
N TRP A 32 1.19 -2.67 -14.82
CA TRP A 32 0.77 -1.53 -14.00
C TRP A 32 1.53 -0.26 -14.35
N GLU A 33 2.85 -0.37 -14.53
CA GLU A 33 3.68 0.75 -14.96
C GLU A 33 3.20 1.34 -16.29
N SER A 34 2.96 0.49 -17.28
CA SER A 34 2.50 0.90 -18.61
C SER A 34 1.11 1.52 -18.59
N ALA A 35 0.22 1.06 -17.70
CA ALA A 35 -1.13 1.61 -17.57
C ALA A 35 -1.15 3.00 -16.91
N LEU A 36 -0.29 3.23 -15.93
CA LEU A 36 -0.27 4.44 -15.11
C LEU A 36 0.63 5.55 -15.67
N ALA A 37 1.67 5.20 -16.42
CA ALA A 37 2.58 6.18 -17.03
C ALA A 37 1.87 7.22 -17.93
N PRO A 38 0.87 6.86 -18.77
CA PRO A 38 0.13 7.84 -19.57
C PRO A 38 -0.65 8.87 -18.75
N GLU A 39 -1.02 8.56 -17.52
CA GLU A 39 -1.64 9.54 -16.61
C GLU A 39 -0.62 10.48 -15.98
N GLY A 40 0.68 10.16 -16.07
CA GLY A 40 1.76 10.96 -15.49
C GLY A 40 2.29 10.42 -14.16
N PHE A 41 1.90 9.20 -13.75
CA PHE A 41 2.54 8.53 -12.62
C PHE A 41 3.87 7.92 -13.05
N ALA A 42 4.93 8.16 -12.30
CA ALA A 42 6.25 7.55 -12.52
C ALA A 42 6.52 6.51 -11.43
N MET A 43 6.63 5.23 -11.81
CA MET A 43 6.93 4.16 -10.85
C MET A 43 8.38 4.28 -10.37
N HIS A 44 8.54 4.65 -9.11
CA HIS A 44 9.85 4.73 -8.46
C HIS A 44 10.31 3.38 -7.89
N PRO A 45 11.62 3.20 -7.58
CA PRO A 45 12.16 1.92 -7.13
C PRO A 45 11.47 1.32 -5.89
N PRO A 46 11.14 2.10 -4.83
CA PRO A 46 10.39 1.56 -3.69
C PRO A 46 9.02 1.02 -4.05
N ALA A 47 8.22 1.75 -4.85
CA ALA A 47 6.92 1.27 -5.31
C ALA A 47 7.06 0.00 -6.15
N ARG A 48 8.05 -0.04 -7.06
CA ARG A 48 8.36 -1.25 -7.84
C ARG A 48 8.67 -2.43 -6.92
N ALA A 49 9.55 -2.25 -5.94
CA ALA A 49 9.94 -3.33 -5.03
C ALA A 49 8.75 -3.83 -4.19
N PHE A 50 7.93 -2.90 -3.68
CA PHE A 50 6.73 -3.23 -2.93
C PHE A 50 5.72 -4.01 -3.79
N LEU A 51 5.39 -3.51 -4.97
CA LEU A 51 4.42 -4.14 -5.88
C LEU A 51 4.92 -5.45 -6.45
N THR A 52 6.22 -5.60 -6.70
CA THR A 52 6.83 -6.87 -7.10
C THR A 52 6.55 -7.95 -6.05
N GLU A 53 6.53 -7.62 -4.77
CA GLU A 53 6.29 -8.61 -3.72
C GLU A 53 4.80 -8.76 -3.37
N PHE A 54 4.09 -7.65 -3.16
CA PHE A 54 2.75 -7.62 -2.60
C PHE A 54 1.66 -7.25 -3.61
N GLY A 55 2.02 -6.72 -4.78
CA GLY A 55 1.04 -6.29 -5.79
C GLY A 55 0.16 -7.44 -6.27
N GLY A 56 -1.11 -7.15 -6.54
CA GLY A 56 -2.15 -8.10 -6.94
C GLY A 56 -2.76 -8.90 -5.78
N LEU A 57 -2.33 -8.69 -4.54
CA LEU A 57 -2.97 -9.29 -3.37
C LEU A 57 -4.28 -8.56 -3.04
N ALA A 58 -5.32 -9.33 -2.74
CA ALA A 58 -6.53 -8.84 -2.08
C ALA A 58 -6.60 -9.49 -0.70
N VAL A 59 -6.51 -8.69 0.36
CA VAL A 59 -6.42 -9.19 1.75
C VAL A 59 -7.69 -8.79 2.49
N PRO A 60 -8.72 -9.66 2.52
CA PRO A 60 -9.97 -9.34 3.19
C PRO A 60 -9.80 -9.49 4.71
N VAL A 61 -9.79 -8.36 5.43
CA VAL A 61 -9.81 -8.34 6.89
C VAL A 61 -10.96 -7.47 7.40
N SER A 62 -11.46 -7.81 8.58
CA SER A 62 -12.51 -7.06 9.28
C SER A 62 -12.47 -7.32 10.79
N GLY A 63 -13.28 -6.57 11.54
CA GLY A 63 -13.42 -6.72 12.99
C GLY A 63 -12.38 -5.91 13.78
N PRO A 64 -12.24 -6.17 15.10
CA PRO A 64 -11.39 -5.36 15.98
C PRO A 64 -9.93 -5.36 15.53
N GLY A 65 -9.38 -4.15 15.34
CA GLY A 65 -7.95 -3.91 15.21
C GLY A 65 -7.36 -3.39 16.52
N ARG A 66 -6.13 -2.87 16.44
CA ARG A 66 -5.38 -2.38 17.61
C ARG A 66 -5.90 -1.04 18.10
N ASP A 67 -6.05 -0.09 17.19
CA ASP A 67 -6.49 1.27 17.47
C ASP A 67 -7.83 1.58 16.79
N TYR A 68 -8.05 1.03 15.60
CA TYR A 68 -9.32 1.14 14.86
C TYR A 68 -9.72 -0.21 14.24
N ALA A 69 -10.92 -0.29 13.66
CA ALA A 69 -11.37 -1.52 13.01
C ALA A 69 -10.44 -1.88 11.84
N ARG A 70 -10.12 -3.17 11.69
CA ARG A 70 -9.33 -3.62 10.54
C ARG A 70 -10.11 -3.42 9.25
N ILE A 71 -9.42 -2.97 8.21
CA ILE A 71 -9.99 -2.73 6.89
C ILE A 71 -9.18 -3.52 5.85
N GLY A 72 -9.89 -4.20 4.95
CA GLY A 72 -9.27 -4.95 3.87
C GLY A 72 -8.62 -4.05 2.82
N VAL A 73 -7.53 -4.55 2.23
CA VAL A 73 -6.76 -3.85 1.19
C VAL A 73 -6.79 -4.63 -0.13
N ARG A 74 -6.72 -3.90 -1.24
CA ARG A 74 -6.47 -4.43 -2.59
C ARG A 74 -5.24 -3.75 -3.15
N LEU A 75 -4.15 -4.49 -3.33
CA LEU A 75 -2.86 -3.95 -3.78
C LEU A 75 -2.77 -3.95 -5.31
N ASP A 76 -3.71 -3.26 -5.95
CA ASP A 76 -3.76 -3.10 -7.41
C ASP A 76 -3.70 -1.61 -7.76
N PRO A 77 -2.56 -1.10 -8.26
CA PRO A 77 -2.39 0.30 -8.64
C PRO A 77 -3.40 0.81 -9.67
N THR A 78 -3.98 -0.08 -10.48
CA THR A 78 -4.91 0.32 -11.55
C THR A 78 -6.29 0.74 -11.02
N LEU A 79 -6.59 0.43 -9.75
CA LEU A 79 -7.77 0.95 -9.05
C LEU A 79 -7.70 2.48 -8.87
N CYS A 80 -6.50 3.07 -8.99
CA CYS A 80 -6.29 4.51 -8.95
C CYS A 80 -6.25 5.18 -10.34
N LEU A 81 -6.60 4.48 -11.43
CA LEU A 81 -6.70 5.12 -12.75
C LEU A 81 -7.75 6.25 -12.73
N GLY A 82 -7.44 7.35 -13.42
CA GLY A 82 -8.23 8.59 -13.46
C GLY A 82 -7.98 9.53 -12.28
N GLN A 83 -7.17 9.14 -11.30
CA GLN A 83 -7.01 9.88 -10.05
C GLN A 83 -5.79 10.81 -10.02
N LYS A 84 -4.97 10.87 -11.09
CA LYS A 84 -3.73 11.68 -11.07
C LYS A 84 -3.94 13.13 -10.65
N LYS A 85 -4.96 13.80 -11.21
CA LYS A 85 -5.23 15.20 -10.88
C LYS A 85 -5.54 15.40 -9.39
N TRP A 86 -6.21 14.43 -8.78
CA TRP A 86 -6.48 14.44 -7.36
C TRP A 86 -5.19 14.23 -6.56
N PHE A 87 -4.37 13.23 -6.91
CA PHE A 87 -3.05 13.01 -6.29
C PHE A 87 -2.16 14.27 -6.33
N ASP A 88 -2.17 15.00 -7.46
CA ASP A 88 -1.40 16.24 -7.62
C ASP A 88 -1.98 17.43 -6.86
N SER A 89 -3.27 17.38 -6.52
CA SER A 89 -3.94 18.44 -5.77
C SER A 89 -3.81 18.31 -4.26
N LEU A 90 -3.34 17.15 -3.77
CA LEU A 90 -3.19 16.91 -2.34
C LEU A 90 -2.04 17.76 -1.80
N ASP A 91 -2.35 18.65 -0.85
CA ASP A 91 -1.36 19.51 -0.21
C ASP A 91 -0.48 18.67 0.75
N GLY A 92 0.80 18.53 0.41
CA GLY A 92 1.79 17.82 1.22
C GLY A 92 3.19 17.90 0.63
N SER A 93 4.23 17.70 1.45
CA SER A 93 5.63 17.63 0.99
C SER A 93 5.91 16.47 0.03
N THR A 94 4.96 15.53 -0.11
CA THR A 94 5.01 14.35 -0.98
C THR A 94 4.15 14.49 -2.24
N ALA A 95 3.46 15.63 -2.44
CA ALA A 95 2.64 15.88 -3.62
C ALA A 95 3.47 15.71 -4.91
N GLY A 96 2.93 14.97 -5.88
CA GLY A 96 3.64 14.64 -7.13
C GLY A 96 4.74 13.57 -7.01
N GLN A 97 5.06 13.08 -5.80
CA GLN A 97 6.03 11.99 -5.56
C GLN A 97 5.35 10.66 -5.19
N LEU A 98 4.03 10.69 -5.03
CA LEU A 98 3.22 9.53 -4.68
C LEU A 98 2.93 8.66 -5.91
N TYR A 99 3.19 7.37 -5.76
CA TYR A 99 2.80 6.34 -6.73
C TYR A 99 1.68 5.47 -6.14
N PRO A 100 0.56 5.24 -6.84
CA PRO A 100 -0.52 4.42 -6.32
C PRO A 100 -0.07 2.96 -6.15
N VAL A 101 -0.47 2.35 -5.05
CA VAL A 101 -0.18 0.93 -4.76
C VAL A 101 -1.44 0.09 -4.55
N GLY A 102 -2.61 0.73 -4.49
CA GLY A 102 -3.89 0.04 -4.27
C GLY A 102 -4.91 0.91 -3.55
N GLU A 103 -5.83 0.27 -2.84
CA GLU A 103 -6.89 0.93 -2.08
C GLU A 103 -7.28 0.15 -0.81
N GLU A 104 -8.02 0.84 0.06
CA GLU A 104 -8.80 0.28 1.15
C GLU A 104 -10.30 0.33 0.85
N TYR A 105 -11.03 -0.66 1.38
CA TYR A 105 -12.51 -0.67 1.45
C TYR A 105 -13.21 -0.26 0.15
N ASP A 106 -12.94 -0.98 -0.94
CA ASP A 106 -13.65 -0.79 -2.24
C ASP A 106 -13.66 0.69 -2.71
N GLY A 107 -12.53 1.38 -2.52
CA GLY A 107 -12.31 2.75 -2.96
C GLY A 107 -12.55 3.86 -1.92
N HIS A 108 -12.77 3.52 -0.64
CA HIS A 108 -12.91 4.54 0.41
C HIS A 108 -11.65 5.38 0.61
N ALA A 109 -10.49 4.75 0.47
CA ALA A 109 -9.21 5.45 0.48
C ALA A 109 -8.27 4.82 -0.53
N SER A 110 -7.49 5.67 -1.21
CA SER A 110 -6.40 5.20 -2.07
C SER A 110 -5.13 5.02 -1.24
N LEU A 111 -4.37 3.97 -1.54
CA LEU A 111 -3.07 3.72 -0.96
C LEU A 111 -2.00 4.15 -1.95
N ALA A 112 -1.05 4.95 -1.47
CA ALA A 112 0.06 5.43 -2.27
C ALA A 112 1.39 5.23 -1.55
N MET A 113 2.49 5.22 -2.29
CA MET A 113 3.84 5.12 -1.76
C MET A 113 4.69 6.28 -2.23
N ASP A 114 5.42 6.90 -1.31
CA ASP A 114 6.42 7.92 -1.64
C ASP A 114 7.79 7.31 -2.02
N VAL A 115 8.72 8.17 -2.41
CA VAL A 115 10.08 7.80 -2.84
C VAL A 115 10.97 7.26 -1.72
N ASP A 116 10.55 7.38 -0.45
CA ASP A 116 11.23 6.78 0.70
C ASP A 116 10.65 5.39 1.03
N GLY A 117 9.65 4.93 0.27
CA GLY A 117 8.99 3.64 0.48
C GLY A 117 7.96 3.66 1.62
N THR A 118 7.48 4.84 2.01
CA THR A 118 6.41 4.99 3.01
C THR A 118 5.06 4.91 2.34
N ILE A 119 4.17 4.07 2.88
CA ILE A 119 2.77 4.00 2.50
C ILE A 119 2.01 5.17 3.14
N HIS A 120 1.18 5.80 2.34
CA HIS A 120 0.24 6.85 2.70
C HIS A 120 -1.18 6.42 2.32
N MET A 121 -2.14 6.79 3.15
CA MET A 121 -3.56 6.65 2.89
C MET A 121 -4.12 8.01 2.50
N LEU A 122 -4.75 8.06 1.33
CA LEU A 122 -5.31 9.27 0.73
C LEU A 122 -6.83 9.19 0.77
N PHE A 123 -7.46 10.19 1.38
CA PHE A 123 -8.92 10.28 1.45
C PHE A 123 -9.32 11.76 1.56
N ASN A 124 -10.35 12.16 0.80
CA ASN A 124 -10.74 13.56 0.67
C ASN A 124 -9.53 14.44 0.27
N ASP A 125 -9.16 15.41 1.09
CA ASP A 125 -8.01 16.31 0.95
C ASP A 125 -6.83 15.93 1.87
N GLN A 126 -6.90 14.76 2.51
CA GLN A 126 -5.94 14.33 3.53
C GLN A 126 -4.91 13.32 2.98
N VAL A 127 -3.67 13.47 3.44
CA VAL A 127 -2.57 12.52 3.23
C VAL A 127 -2.12 12.02 4.61
N LYS A 128 -2.52 10.79 4.97
CA LYS A 128 -2.13 10.18 6.25
C LYS A 128 -0.96 9.23 6.05
N ARG A 129 0.15 9.50 6.73
CA ARG A 129 1.30 8.59 6.79
C ARG A 129 0.93 7.31 7.55
N VAL A 130 1.18 6.14 6.95
CA VAL A 130 0.94 4.82 7.56
C VAL A 130 2.24 4.19 8.04
N GLY A 131 3.27 4.16 7.19
CA GLY A 131 4.58 3.60 7.54
C GLY A 131 5.30 2.92 6.38
N PRO A 132 6.54 2.48 6.58
CA PRO A 132 7.38 1.95 5.52
C PRO A 132 6.93 0.57 5.05
N GLY A 133 6.83 0.38 3.73
CA GLY A 133 6.64 -0.90 3.04
C GLY A 133 5.80 -1.93 3.77
N ALA A 134 6.40 -3.07 4.12
CA ALA A 134 5.71 -4.19 4.77
C ALA A 134 5.19 -3.86 6.17
N THR A 135 5.88 -2.98 6.92
CA THR A 135 5.40 -2.50 8.22
C THR A 135 4.15 -1.64 8.07
N GLY A 136 4.13 -0.73 7.08
CA GLY A 136 2.94 0.05 6.75
C GLY A 136 1.76 -0.83 6.38
N LEU A 137 1.99 -1.82 5.50
CA LEU A 137 0.96 -2.80 5.13
C LEU A 137 0.45 -3.59 6.35
N ALA A 138 1.34 -4.02 7.25
CA ALA A 138 0.94 -4.70 8.48
C ALA A 138 0.05 -3.83 9.37
N ARG A 139 0.36 -2.54 9.50
CA ARG A 139 -0.47 -1.60 10.29
C ARG A 139 -1.90 -1.49 9.75
N LEU A 140 -2.06 -1.37 8.43
CA LEU A 140 -3.39 -1.37 7.81
C LEU A 140 -4.16 -2.65 8.14
N LEU A 141 -3.50 -3.81 8.02
CA LEU A 141 -4.10 -5.11 8.30
C LEU A 141 -4.37 -5.36 9.79
N GLU A 142 -3.68 -4.68 10.70
CA GLU A 142 -3.90 -4.77 12.14
C GLU A 142 -4.87 -3.69 12.65
N GLY A 143 -5.23 -2.69 11.83
CA GLY A 143 -5.95 -1.50 12.28
C GLY A 143 -5.15 -0.71 13.32
N GLU A 144 -3.86 -0.50 13.05
CA GLU A 144 -2.90 0.17 13.92
C GLU A 144 -2.54 1.55 13.36
N GLU A 145 -2.54 2.59 14.20
CA GLU A 145 -2.06 3.91 13.80
C GLU A 145 -0.54 3.96 13.72
N ALA A 146 -0.02 4.79 12.82
CA ALA A 146 1.40 5.11 12.85
C ALA A 146 1.70 5.84 14.18
N PRO A 147 2.83 5.55 14.85
CA PRO A 147 3.23 6.30 16.03
C PRO A 147 3.42 7.77 15.65
N ASP A 148 2.97 8.66 16.52
CA ASP A 148 3.16 10.10 16.39
C ASP A 148 4.65 10.42 16.27
N GLY A 149 5.06 10.98 15.12
CA GLY A 149 6.35 11.66 14.89
C GLY A 149 7.62 10.94 15.39
N SER A 150 8.39 10.35 14.48
CA SER A 150 9.84 10.17 14.66
C SER A 150 10.56 10.85 13.51
#